data_AF-Q9RHE0-F1
#
_entry.id   AF-Q9RHE0-F1
#
_cell.length_a   1.000
_cell.length_b   1.000
_cell.length_c   1.000
_cell.angle_alpha   90.00
_cell.angle_beta   90.00
_cell.angle_gamma   90.00
#
_symmetry.space_group_name_H-M   'P 1'
#
loop_
_entity.id
_entity.type
_entity.pdbx_description
1 polymer ?
#
loop_
_entity_poly.entity_id
_entity_poly.type
_entity_poly.pdbx_seq_one_letter_code
_entity_poly.pdbx_strand_id
1 'polypeptide(L)' 'MKDLISIIDVKDHVGETVKIGAWVADKSGKGKLQFLQLRDGTAFFQAVVFKPNMIEKFGEEEGTAKFDEIKHLSQ' A
#
# COMPACT_ATOMS: atom_id res chain seq x y z
N MET A 1 5.37 -5.62 21.30
CA MET A 1 5.19 -5.89 19.87
C MET A 1 5.21 -4.57 19.14
N LYS A 2 6.32 -4.25 18.45
CA LYS A 2 6.35 -3.19 17.45
C LYS A 2 6.36 -3.91 16.11
N ASP A 3 5.17 -4.30 15.66
CA ASP A 3 4.99 -5.07 14.41
C ASP A 3 5.01 -4.17 13.17
N LEU A 4 5.46 -2.92 13.32
CA LEU A 4 5.46 -1.90 12.29
C LEU A 4 6.90 -1.47 12.02
N ILE A 5 7.29 -1.55 10.75
CA ILE A 5 8.55 -1.03 10.24
C ILE A 5 8.33 0.42 9.82
N SER A 6 9.27 1.30 10.20
CA SER A 6 9.28 2.69 9.74
C SER A 6 9.72 2.77 8.28
N ILE A 7 9.18 3.72 7.54
CA ILE A 7 9.45 3.86 6.10
C ILE A 7 10.95 4.01 5.81
N ILE A 8 11.68 4.73 6.67
CA ILE A 8 13.12 4.94 6.50
C ILE A 8 13.95 3.64 6.55
N ASP A 9 13.42 2.59 7.18
CA ASP A 9 14.11 1.29 7.38
C ASP A 9 13.73 0.25 6.30
N VAL A 10 12.80 0.56 5.39
CA VAL A 10 12.30 -0.39 4.37
C VAL A 10 13.41 -0.91 3.45
N LYS A 11 14.47 -0.14 3.24
CA LYS A 11 15.65 -0.55 2.45
C LYS A 11 16.32 -1.82 2.98
N ASP A 12 16.16 -2.10 4.27
CA ASP A 12 16.79 -3.25 4.94
C ASP A 12 15.89 -4.51 4.89
N HIS A 13 14.69 -4.40 4.32
CA HIS A 13 13.69 -5.47 4.23
C HIS A 13 13.30 -5.82 2.78
N VAL A 14 14.22 -5.64 1.83
CA VAL A 14 13.97 -5.93 0.42
C VAL A 14 13.68 -7.42 0.21
N GLY A 15 12.53 -7.73 -0.41
CA GLY A 15 12.08 -9.10 -0.66
C GLY A 15 11.27 -9.71 0.49
N GLU A 16 11.15 -9.01 1.62
CA GLU A 16 10.36 -9.46 2.77
C GLU A 16 8.93 -8.89 2.75
N THR A 17 8.00 -9.61 3.37
CA THR A 17 6.67 -9.08 3.65
C THR A 17 6.70 -8.35 4.99
N VAL A 18 6.63 -7.01 4.95
CA VAL A 18 6.60 -6.16 6.15
C VAL A 18 5.25 -5.48 6.31
N LYS A 19 5.00 -4.96 7.52
CA LYS A 19 3.84 -4.12 7.83
C LYS A 19 4.33 -2.72 8.19
N ILE A 20 3.73 -1.70 7.60
CA ILE A 20 4.09 -0.30 7.80
C ILE A 20 2.84 0.45 8.27
N GLY A 21 2.99 1.26 9.32
CA GLY A 21 1.96 2.21 9.73
C GLY A 21 2.23 3.56 9.07
N ALA A 22 1.32 4.04 8.22
CA ALA A 22 1.53 5.28 7.47
C ALA A 22 0.21 5.99 7.18
N TRP A 23 0.32 7.26 6.81
CA TRP A 23 -0.74 8.09 6.26
C TRP A 23 -0.58 8.23 4.75
N VAL A 24 -1.70 8.28 4.02
CA VAL A 24 -1.71 8.60 2.60
C VAL A 24 -1.49 10.11 2.46
N ALA A 25 -0.40 10.52 1.82
CA ALA A 25 -0.09 11.91 1.52
C ALA A 25 -0.64 12.34 0.16
N ASP A 26 -0.66 11.42 -0.81
CA ASP A 26 -1.25 11.64 -2.13
C ASP A 26 -1.65 10.30 -2.74
N LYS A 27 -2.57 10.34 -3.71
CA LYS A 27 -2.97 9.16 -4.48
C LYS A 27 -3.22 9.52 -5.94
N SER A 28 -2.84 8.59 -6.81
CA SER A 28 -3.23 8.64 -8.23
C SER A 28 -3.48 7.22 -8.73
N GLY A 29 -4.18 7.07 -9.83
CA GLY A 29 -4.44 5.74 -10.35
C GLY A 29 -5.06 5.77 -11.73
N LYS A 30 -4.76 4.72 -12.52
CA LYS A 30 -5.31 4.55 -13.87
C LYS A 30 -5.60 3.08 -14.12
N GLY A 31 -6.85 2.78 -14.48
CA GLY A 31 -7.30 1.42 -14.75
C GLY A 31 -7.10 0.51 -13.53
N LYS A 32 -6.24 -0.51 -13.66
CA LYS A 32 -5.99 -1.55 -12.66
C LYS A 32 -4.82 -1.24 -11.70
N LEU A 33 -4.17 -0.08 -11.85
CA LEU A 33 -3.06 0.35 -11.00
C LEU A 33 -3.47 1.56 -10.15
N GLN A 34 -3.12 1.52 -8.87
CA GLN A 34 -3.16 2.66 -7.96
C GLN A 34 -1.77 2.92 -7.40
N PHE A 35 -1.41 4.19 -7.29
CA PHE A 35 -0.18 4.68 -6.71
C PHE A 35 -0.55 5.48 -5.47
N LEU A 36 -0.01 5.06 -4.33
CA LEU A 36 -0.18 5.73 -3.05
C LEU A 36 1.16 6.30 -2.63
N GLN A 37 1.22 7.59 -2.35
CA GLN A 37 2.34 8.20 -1.66
C GLN A 37 2.06 8.14 -0.16
N LEU A 38 2.83 7.32 0.56
CA LEU A 38 2.73 7.10 1.99
C LEU A 38 3.75 7.95 2.74
N ARG A 39 3.42 8.36 3.96
CA ARG A 39 4.35 8.97 4.92
C ARG A 39 4.08 8.46 6.32
N ASP A 40 5.12 8.32 7.14
CA ASP A 40 5.00 7.94 8.56
C ASP A 40 5.64 8.98 9.50
N GLY A 41 6.13 10.10 8.94
CA GLY A 41 6.87 11.15 9.65
C GLY A 41 8.39 11.01 9.55
N THR A 42 8.91 9.82 9.16
CA THR A 42 10.34 9.58 8.96
C THR A 42 10.78 9.79 7.51
N ALA A 43 9.92 9.41 6.56
CA ALA A 43 10.17 9.54 5.13
C ALA A 43 8.87 9.42 4.31
N PHE A 44 8.97 9.63 3.00
CA PHE A 44 7.93 9.33 2.01
C PHE A 44 8.23 8.01 1.29
N PHE A 45 7.19 7.26 0.92
CA PHE A 45 7.30 5.99 0.20
C PHE A 45 6.22 5.86 -0.86
N GLN A 46 6.55 5.27 -2.01
CA GLN A 46 5.55 4.99 -3.05
C GLN A 46 5.11 3.53 -2.98
N ALA A 47 3.84 3.31 -2.67
CA ALA A 47 3.21 2.00 -2.76
C ALA A 47 2.43 1.87 -4.07
N VAL A 48 2.60 0.74 -4.76
CA VAL A 48 1.91 0.43 -6.01
C VAL A 48 0.98 -0.75 -5.78
N VAL A 49 -0.31 -0.55 -6.05
CA VAL A 49 -1.35 -1.57 -5.86
C VAL A 49 -1.87 -1.97 -7.23
N PHE A 50 -1.81 -3.27 -7.52
CA PHE A 50 -2.28 -3.83 -8.78
C PHE A 50 -3.47 -4.76 -8.54
N LYS A 51 -4.61 -4.46 -9.18
CA LYS A 51 -5.88 -5.17 -8.94
C LYS A 51 -5.78 -6.70 -9.12
N PRO A 52 -5.17 -7.24 -10.18
CA PRO A 52 -5.00 -8.68 -10.33
C PRO A 52 -4.23 -9.34 -9.18
N ASN A 53 -3.17 -8.71 -8.65
CA ASN A 53 -2.42 -9.26 -7.51
C ASN A 53 -3.28 -9.30 -6.23
N MET A 54 -4.20 -8.34 -6.07
CA MET A 54 -5.16 -8.36 -4.95
C MET A 54 -6.17 -9.50 -5.11
N ILE A 55 -6.66 -9.73 -6.32
CA ILE A 55 -7.57 -10.84 -6.62
C ILE A 55 -6.89 -12.19 -6.41
N GLU A 56 -5.63 -12.33 -6.86
CA GLU A 56 -4.85 -13.56 -6.66
C GLU A 56 -4.62 -13.85 -5.17
N LYS A 57 -4.37 -12.80 -4.36
CA LYS A 57 -4.07 -12.95 -2.94
C LYS A 57 -5.30 -13.13 -2.04
N PHE A 58 -6.42 -12.48 -2.36
CA PHE A 58 -7.61 -12.42 -1.50
C PHE A 58 -8.87 -13.03 -2.13
N GLY A 59 -8.82 -13.48 -3.39
CA GLY A 59 -9.99 -13.90 -4.16
C GLY A 59 -10.69 -12.74 -4.88
N GLU A 60 -11.62 -13.07 -5.77
CA GLU A 60 -12.23 -12.11 -6.71
C GLU A 60 -13.05 -11.02 -6.02
N GLU A 61 -13.89 -11.40 -5.05
CA GLU A 61 -14.77 -10.49 -4.32
C GLU A 61 -13.98 -9.60 -3.35
N GLU A 62 -13.19 -10.20 -2.45
CA GLU A 62 -12.44 -9.47 -1.43
C GLU A 62 -11.30 -8.63 -2.04
N GLY A 63 -10.59 -9.17 -3.04
CA GLY A 63 -9.52 -8.45 -3.74
C GLY A 63 -10.04 -7.22 -4.48
N THR A 64 -11.24 -7.32 -5.08
CA THR A 64 -11.90 -6.16 -5.71
C THR A 64 -12.34 -5.13 -4.68
N ALA A 65 -12.97 -5.56 -3.59
CA ALA A 65 -13.41 -4.65 -2.53
C ALA A 65 -12.25 -3.87 -1.90
N LYS A 66 -11.14 -4.54 -1.56
CA LYS A 66 -9.94 -3.87 -1.01
C LYS A 66 -9.32 -2.90 -2.02
N PHE A 67 -9.29 -3.25 -3.31
CA PHE A 67 -8.77 -2.35 -4.34
C PHE A 67 -9.64 -1.10 -4.48
N ASP A 68 -10.97 -1.26 -4.42
CA ASP A 68 -11.90 -0.13 -4.49
C ASP A 68 -11.82 0.73 -3.23
N GLU A 69 -11.61 0.16 -2.05
CA GLU A 69 -11.33 0.93 -0.82
C GLU A 69 -10.11 1.84 -1.00
N ILE A 70 -9.00 1.29 -1.51
CA ILE A 70 -7.75 2.02 -1.76
C ILE A 70 -7.98 3.21 -2.70
N LYS A 71 -8.79 3.02 -3.74
CA LYS A 71 -9.13 4.08 -4.70
C LYS A 71 -9.84 5.26 -4.03
N HIS A 72 -10.61 5.02 -2.97
CA HIS A 72 -11.43 6.03 -2.29
C HIS A 72 -10.83 6.55 -0.98
N LEU A 73 -9.64 6.09 -0.57
CA LEU A 73 -8.93 6.60 0.61
C LEU A 73 -8.81 8.12 0.57
N SER A 74 -9.13 8.80 1.67
CA SER A 74 -8.88 10.24 1.81
C SER A 74 -7.38 10.50 1.94
N GLN A 75 -6.90 11.50 1.21
CA GLN A 75 -5.58 12.11 1.41
C GLN A 75 -5.71 13.34 2.33
#